data_AF-A0A533X7G0-F1
#
_entry.id   AF-A0A533X7G0-F1
#
_cell.length_a   1.000
_cell.length_b   1.000
_cell.length_c   1.000
_cell.angle_alpha   90.00
_cell.angle_beta   90.00
_cell.angle_gamma   90.00
#
_symmetry.space_group_name_H-M   'P 1'
#
loop_
_entity.id
_entity.type
_entity.pdbx_description
1 polymer ?
#
loop_
_entity_poly.entity_id
_entity_poly.type
_entity_poly.pdbx_seq_one_letter_code
_entity_poly.pdbx_strand_id
1 'polypeptide(L)'
;GNAVVIEVEDDGRGLDLEKIKAKAIQLGLLRQAAASTLPDSEAAKLIFLPGISTAEQIGDQAGRGMGMDVVKRVIEGMNGQIDIESIRGVGTNFMLTLPVTLLISMALLVRVGNERYAFPLPSTREVVLPPPGALQDLGGRSVLQIGEEAIEVRSLAHLLEIETSAPSGPTPVVIVRALSGAIGLAVDELLGRQEIVIKSLGSLKPFQKSFFAGATIDPEGRVVLVIDVGRLLAGRVGQEALAMERTPLLTAEPNAPTDKSGPEIADQIARILLIDDSLSVRKFVGRMLEVGGYAVDTAVDGEDGLTKASAVSYRLIITDLEMPKVNGYEVIQALRNRPRTQATPILVMTTRAADKHRQMALSLGATGYIAKPVNERALIQEIERWIGQATSARS
;
A
#
# COMPACT_ATOMS: atom_id res chain seq x y z
N GLY A 1 -30.83 9.62 6.51
CA GLY A 1 -29.85 10.71 6.46
C GLY A 1 -28.50 10.09 6.22
N ASN A 2 -27.90 10.31 5.04
CA ASN A 2 -26.68 9.62 4.60
C ASN A 2 -25.42 10.48 4.80
N ALA A 3 -25.52 11.56 5.58
CA ALA A 3 -24.42 12.45 5.88
C ALA A 3 -24.46 12.88 7.36
N VAL A 4 -23.28 13.08 7.93
CA VAL A 4 -23.09 13.78 9.20
C VAL A 4 -22.88 15.26 8.86
N VAL A 5 -23.67 16.13 9.47
CA VAL A 5 -23.49 17.59 9.39
C VAL A 5 -22.87 18.05 10.69
N ILE A 6 -21.74 18.75 10.60
CA ILE A 6 -21.05 19.37 11.73
C ILE A 6 -21.11 20.89 11.50
N GLU A 7 -21.63 21.60 12.49
CA GLU A 7 -21.77 23.06 12.47
C GLU A 7 -20.81 23.67 13.49
N VAL A 8 -20.08 24.70 13.08
CA VAL A 8 -19.14 25.44 13.93
C VAL A 8 -19.44 26.92 13.80
N GLU A 9 -20.03 27.49 14.84
CA GLU A 9 -20.45 28.89 14.89
C GLU A 9 -19.64 29.69 15.93
N ASP A 10 -19.30 30.92 15.57
CA ASP A 10 -18.79 31.94 16.48
C ASP A 10 -19.60 33.23 16.39
N ASP A 11 -19.67 33.97 17.49
CA ASP A 11 -20.31 35.29 17.63
C ASP A 11 -19.30 36.45 17.46
N GLY A 12 -18.22 36.20 16.72
CA GLY A 12 -17.12 37.14 16.54
C GLY A 12 -17.41 38.25 15.54
N ARG A 13 -16.35 38.93 15.10
CA ARG A 13 -16.45 40.06 14.16
C ARG A 13 -16.87 39.68 12.73
N GLY A 14 -17.02 38.39 12.42
CA GLY A 14 -17.19 37.90 11.06
C GLY A 14 -15.95 38.11 10.17
N LEU A 15 -16.05 37.69 8.91
CA LEU A 15 -14.99 37.80 7.93
C LEU A 15 -14.91 39.20 7.31
N ASP A 16 -13.70 39.71 7.15
CA ASP A 16 -13.45 40.94 6.40
C ASP A 16 -13.32 40.63 4.91
N LEU A 17 -14.47 40.55 4.24
CA LEU A 17 -14.58 40.14 2.82
C LEU A 17 -13.77 41.05 1.89
N GLU A 18 -13.64 42.35 2.20
CA GLU A 18 -12.85 43.28 1.40
C GLU A 18 -11.35 42.97 1.50
N LYS A 19 -10.84 42.65 2.70
CA LYS A 19 -9.45 42.17 2.85
C LYS A 19 -9.21 40.86 2.11
N ILE A 20 -10.18 39.94 2.15
CA ILE A 20 -10.09 38.65 1.44
C ILE A 20 -10.05 38.87 -0.08
N LYS A 21 -10.96 39.68 -0.64
CA LYS A 21 -10.99 40.04 -2.06
C LYS A 21 -9.68 40.70 -2.49
N ALA A 22 -9.21 41.70 -1.72
CA ALA A 22 -7.94 42.39 -2.00
C ALA A 22 -6.75 41.43 -2.00
N LYS A 23 -6.70 40.48 -1.06
CA LYS A 23 -5.64 39.47 -1.01
C LYS A 23 -5.71 38.50 -2.19
N ALA A 24 -6.91 38.09 -2.59
CA ALA A 24 -7.12 37.24 -3.77
C ALA A 24 -6.69 37.96 -5.06
N ILE A 25 -6.92 39.27 -5.17
CA ILE A 25 -6.41 40.07 -6.29
C ILE A 25 -4.89 40.15 -6.28
N GLN A 26 -4.29 40.41 -5.11
CA GLN A 26 -2.82 40.47 -4.96
C GLN A 26 -2.13 39.17 -5.38
N LEU A 27 -2.75 38.03 -5.08
CA LEU A 27 -2.25 36.69 -5.46
C LEU A 27 -2.59 36.31 -6.91
N GLY A 28 -3.29 37.17 -7.66
CA GLY A 28 -3.70 36.89 -9.03
C GLY A 28 -4.83 35.86 -9.17
N LEU A 29 -5.51 35.51 -8.07
CA LEU A 29 -6.60 34.53 -8.03
C LEU A 29 -7.95 35.15 -8.41
N LEU A 30 -8.08 36.47 -8.31
CA LEU A 30 -9.28 37.23 -8.64
C LEU A 30 -8.93 38.48 -9.46
N ARG A 31 -9.67 38.75 -10.54
CA ARG A 31 -9.50 40.01 -11.30
C ARG A 31 -10.25 41.14 -10.62
N GLN A 32 -9.68 42.34 -10.62
CA GLN A 32 -10.30 43.54 -10.02
C GLN A 32 -11.74 43.77 -10.48
N ALA A 33 -12.01 43.64 -11.78
CA ALA A 33 -13.34 43.83 -12.35
C ALA A 33 -14.37 42.78 -11.88
N ALA A 34 -13.93 41.57 -11.53
CA ALA A 34 -14.79 40.52 -11.00
C ALA A 34 -15.03 40.68 -9.49
N ALA A 35 -14.08 41.29 -8.76
CA ALA A 35 -14.19 41.47 -7.31
C ALA A 35 -15.33 42.41 -6.91
N SER A 36 -15.62 43.44 -7.72
CA SER A 36 -16.70 44.41 -7.46
C SER A 36 -18.11 43.84 -7.64
N THR A 37 -18.26 42.74 -8.38
CA THR A 37 -19.56 42.09 -8.65
C THR A 37 -19.71 40.74 -7.95
N LEU A 38 -18.70 40.30 -7.20
CA LEU A 38 -18.71 39.00 -6.54
C LEU A 38 -19.64 39.04 -5.31
N PRO A 39 -20.66 38.17 -5.23
CA PRO A 39 -21.52 38.07 -4.06
C PRO A 39 -20.72 37.75 -2.79
N ASP A 40 -21.20 38.23 -1.64
CA ASP A 40 -20.50 38.06 -0.36
C ASP A 40 -20.33 36.59 0.04
N SER A 41 -21.28 35.72 -0.29
CA SER A 41 -21.19 34.27 -0.09
C SER A 41 -20.05 33.64 -0.89
N GLU A 42 -19.84 34.08 -2.13
CA GLU A 42 -18.72 33.63 -2.97
C GLU A 42 -17.40 34.27 -2.55
N ALA A 43 -17.43 35.53 -2.08
CA ALA A 43 -16.25 36.19 -1.52
C ALA A 43 -15.75 35.50 -0.25
N ALA A 44 -16.65 35.02 0.61
CA ALA A 44 -16.30 34.28 1.82
C ALA A 44 -15.56 32.97 1.48
N LYS A 45 -16.00 32.25 0.45
CA LYS A 45 -15.37 30.99 0.00
C LYS A 45 -13.92 31.15 -0.47
N LEU A 46 -13.49 32.37 -0.84
CA LEU A 46 -12.10 32.65 -1.20
C LEU A 46 -11.12 32.38 -0.03
N ILE A 47 -11.60 32.35 1.22
CA ILE A 47 -10.78 32.01 2.39
C ILE A 47 -10.16 30.61 2.29
N PHE A 48 -10.80 29.70 1.53
CA PHE A 48 -10.30 28.35 1.33
C PHE A 48 -9.23 28.24 0.23
N LEU A 49 -8.87 29.35 -0.45
CA LEU A 49 -7.82 29.35 -1.46
C LEU A 49 -6.43 29.39 -0.81
N PRO A 50 -5.42 28.72 -1.40
CA PRO A 50 -4.08 28.70 -0.86
C PRO A 50 -3.49 30.11 -0.72
N GLY A 51 -2.88 30.39 0.44
CA GLY A 51 -2.20 31.67 0.70
C GLY A 51 -3.13 32.84 1.07
N ILE A 52 -4.44 32.61 1.16
CA ILE A 52 -5.39 33.60 1.68
C ILE A 52 -5.39 33.53 3.21
N SER A 53 -4.89 34.59 3.84
CA SER A 53 -5.00 34.83 5.27
C SER A 53 -5.21 36.32 5.52
N THR A 54 -6.09 36.65 6.46
CA THR A 54 -6.38 38.03 6.89
C THR A 54 -5.57 38.45 8.12
N ALA A 55 -4.75 37.55 8.69
CA ALA A 55 -3.92 37.85 9.85
C ALA A 55 -2.66 38.64 9.44
N GLU A 56 -2.45 39.81 10.06
CA GLU A 56 -1.31 40.69 9.80
C GLU A 56 -0.03 40.27 10.56
N GLN A 57 -0.15 39.42 11.59
CA GLN A 57 0.97 38.84 12.35
C GLN A 57 0.75 37.34 12.58
N ILE A 58 1.82 36.56 12.48
CA ILE A 58 1.86 35.14 12.84
C ILE A 58 2.00 35.09 14.38
N GLY A 59 0.89 35.02 15.10
CA GLY A 59 0.91 34.87 16.56
C GLY A 59 1.10 33.40 16.97
N ASP A 60 1.82 33.15 18.06
CA ASP A 60 2.12 31.80 18.58
C ASP A 60 0.87 30.99 19.00
N GLN A 61 -0.29 31.64 19.16
CA GLN A 61 -1.58 31.00 19.44
C GLN A 61 -2.44 30.72 18.20
N ALA A 62 -2.02 31.13 16.99
CA ALA A 62 -2.67 30.76 15.74
C ALA A 62 -2.14 29.39 15.26
N GLY A 63 -2.71 28.33 15.84
CA GLY A 63 -2.33 26.92 15.69
C GLY A 63 -1.60 26.53 14.40
N ARG A 64 -0.29 26.27 14.54
CA ARG A 64 0.56 25.38 13.71
C ARG A 64 0.57 25.58 12.18
N GLY A 65 0.12 26.72 11.67
CA GLY A 65 0.24 27.03 10.23
C GLY A 65 -0.70 26.24 9.31
N MET A 66 -1.85 25.77 9.82
CA MET A 66 -2.86 25.13 8.98
C MET A 66 -3.85 26.20 8.49
N GLY A 67 -3.67 26.66 7.25
CA GLY A 67 -4.63 27.54 6.58
C GLY A 67 -5.97 26.83 6.31
N MET A 68 -7.02 27.63 6.03
CA MET A 68 -8.34 27.10 5.67
C MET A 68 -8.33 26.28 4.37
N ASP A 69 -7.30 26.43 3.54
CA ASP A 69 -7.01 25.59 2.38
C ASP A 69 -6.64 24.15 2.78
N VAL A 70 -5.95 23.96 3.89
CA VAL A 70 -5.65 22.63 4.46
C VAL A 70 -6.93 21.98 4.98
N VAL A 71 -7.74 22.73 5.72
CA VAL A 71 -9.02 22.24 6.27
C VAL A 71 -9.94 21.78 5.15
N LYS A 72 -10.14 22.60 4.12
CA LYS A 72 -10.95 22.24 2.95
C LYS A 72 -10.46 20.96 2.29
N ARG A 73 -9.15 20.83 2.07
CA ARG A 73 -8.55 19.64 1.44
C ARG A 73 -8.75 18.36 2.25
N VAL A 74 -8.68 18.44 3.58
CA VAL A 74 -8.95 17.29 4.47
C VAL A 74 -10.41 16.85 4.34
N ILE A 75 -11.35 17.79 4.32
CA ILE A 75 -12.79 17.51 4.21
C ILE A 75 -13.14 16.94 2.83
N GLU A 76 -12.62 17.54 1.75
CA GLU A 76 -12.82 17.03 0.38
C GLU A 76 -12.18 15.64 0.20
N GLY A 77 -11.04 15.38 0.85
CA GLY A 77 -10.38 14.07 0.86
C GLY A 77 -11.21 12.97 1.54
N MET A 78 -12.16 13.34 2.39
CA MET A 78 -13.16 12.42 2.99
C MET A 78 -14.45 12.33 2.16
N ASN A 79 -14.44 12.80 0.90
CA ASN A 79 -15.62 12.96 0.06
C ASN A 79 -16.70 13.86 0.70
N GLY A 80 -16.28 14.75 1.59
CA GLY A 80 -17.13 15.73 2.25
C GLY A 80 -17.15 17.08 1.54
N GLN A 81 -17.98 17.97 2.07
CA GLN A 81 -18.13 19.35 1.63
C GLN A 81 -18.00 20.29 2.83
N ILE A 82 -17.44 21.48 2.62
CA ILE A 82 -17.42 22.57 3.60
C ILE A 82 -18.01 23.83 2.96
N ASP A 83 -18.93 24.45 3.67
CA ASP A 83 -19.52 25.75 3.35
C ASP A 83 -19.31 26.73 4.50
N ILE A 84 -19.45 28.01 4.19
CA ILE A 84 -19.24 29.10 5.13
C ILE A 84 -20.29 30.19 4.92
N GLU A 85 -20.84 30.69 6.02
CA GLU A 85 -21.65 31.89 6.08
C GLU A 85 -21.04 32.83 7.10
N SER A 86 -20.92 34.11 6.76
CA SER A 86 -20.34 35.09 7.68
C SER A 86 -21.02 36.44 7.51
N ILE A 87 -21.36 37.05 8.64
CA ILE A 87 -21.95 38.38 8.70
C ILE A 87 -21.04 39.25 9.56
N ARG A 88 -20.55 40.35 8.96
CA ARG A 88 -19.63 41.27 9.63
C ARG A 88 -20.29 41.84 10.89
N GLY A 89 -19.61 41.70 12.02
CA GLY A 89 -20.05 42.15 13.34
C GLY A 89 -21.07 41.26 14.04
N VAL A 90 -21.45 40.12 13.44
CA VAL A 90 -22.37 39.14 14.05
C VAL A 90 -21.64 37.83 14.34
N GLY A 91 -20.88 37.31 13.37
CA GLY A 91 -20.24 36.01 13.53
C GLY A 91 -19.88 35.30 12.23
N THR A 92 -19.40 34.08 12.37
CA THR A 92 -19.11 33.16 11.26
C THR A 92 -19.63 31.77 11.59
N ASN A 93 -20.25 31.12 10.60
CA ASN A 93 -20.71 29.75 10.69
C ASN A 93 -20.04 28.92 9.58
N PHE A 94 -19.42 27.80 9.97
CA PHE A 94 -18.90 26.79 9.07
C PHE A 94 -19.78 25.55 9.11
N MET A 95 -20.20 25.09 7.94
CA MET A 95 -21.02 23.89 7.79
C MET A 95 -20.23 22.80 7.06
N LEU A 96 -19.95 21.68 7.74
CA LEU A 96 -19.21 20.55 7.19
C LEU A 96 -20.17 19.38 6.98
N THR A 97 -20.27 18.89 5.74
CA THR A 97 -21.09 17.74 5.38
C THR A 97 -20.20 16.56 5.01
N LEU A 98 -20.27 15.46 5.77
CA LEU A 98 -19.46 14.25 5.55
C LEU A 98 -20.36 13.06 5.22
N PRO A 99 -20.10 12.28 4.16
CA PRO A 99 -20.88 11.09 3.85
C PRO A 99 -20.69 9.99 4.90
N VAL A 100 -21.76 9.26 5.23
CA VAL A 100 -21.69 8.05 6.07
C VAL A 100 -21.66 6.83 5.17
N THR A 101 -20.48 6.31 4.85
CA THR A 101 -20.38 5.03 4.12
C THR A 101 -20.19 3.87 5.08
N LEU A 102 -21.26 3.10 5.32
CA LEU A 102 -21.19 1.79 5.95
C LEU A 102 -21.15 0.72 4.84
N LEU A 103 -20.00 0.07 4.67
CA LEU A 103 -19.86 -1.06 3.73
C LEU A 103 -20.45 -2.31 4.38
N ILE A 104 -21.71 -2.60 4.09
CA ILE A 104 -22.36 -3.87 4.42
C ILE A 104 -21.87 -4.91 3.41
N SER A 105 -21.33 -6.02 3.91
CA SER A 105 -20.82 -7.12 3.09
C SER A 105 -21.33 -8.44 3.64
N MET A 106 -21.58 -9.42 2.76
CA MET A 106 -21.89 -10.79 3.17
C MET A 106 -20.60 -11.56 3.45
N ALA A 107 -20.55 -12.26 4.58
CA ALA A 107 -19.44 -13.13 4.95
C ALA A 107 -19.90 -14.53 5.38
N LEU A 108 -19.02 -15.51 5.19
CA LEU A 108 -19.11 -16.84 5.78
C LEU A 108 -18.41 -16.82 7.14
N LEU A 109 -19.14 -17.15 8.19
CA LEU A 109 -18.60 -17.28 9.54
C LEU A 109 -18.10 -18.70 9.75
N VAL A 110 -16.89 -18.84 10.28
CA VAL A 110 -16.25 -20.12 10.56
C VAL A 110 -15.64 -20.11 11.95
N ARG A 111 -15.44 -21.30 12.52
CA ARG A 111 -14.72 -21.50 13.78
C ARG A 111 -13.37 -22.15 13.53
N VAL A 112 -12.34 -21.67 14.24
CA VAL A 112 -11.01 -22.27 14.31
C VAL A 112 -10.55 -22.22 15.76
N GLY A 113 -10.29 -23.37 16.36
CA GLY A 113 -10.16 -23.53 17.80
C GLY A 113 -11.40 -23.00 18.53
N ASN A 114 -11.17 -22.06 19.44
CA ASN A 114 -12.21 -21.37 20.20
C ASN A 114 -12.63 -20.03 19.58
N GLU A 115 -11.99 -19.62 18.49
CA GLU A 115 -12.16 -18.30 17.89
C GLU A 115 -13.03 -18.35 16.63
N ARG A 116 -13.65 -17.22 16.32
CA ARG A 116 -14.52 -17.04 15.15
C ARG A 116 -13.90 -16.09 14.14
N TYR A 117 -14.02 -16.45 12.88
CA TYR A 117 -13.49 -15.69 11.76
C TYR A 117 -14.55 -15.52 10.68
N ALA A 118 -14.46 -14.42 9.94
CA ALA A 118 -15.36 -14.12 8.83
C ALA A 118 -14.58 -14.08 7.51
N PHE A 119 -15.04 -14.86 6.52
CA PHE A 119 -14.56 -14.84 5.15
C PHE A 119 -15.52 -14.04 4.27
N PRO A 120 -15.11 -12.91 3.67
CA PRO A 120 -15.95 -12.21 2.72
C PRO A 120 -16.38 -13.13 1.57
N LEU A 121 -17.68 -13.27 1.35
CA LEU A 121 -18.20 -14.18 0.32
C LEU A 121 -17.69 -13.88 -1.10
N PRO A 122 -17.39 -12.63 -1.51
CA PRO A 122 -16.77 -12.39 -2.81
C PRO A 122 -15.43 -13.12 -3.01
N SER A 123 -14.72 -13.45 -1.93
CA SER A 123 -13.46 -14.20 -1.97
C SER A 123 -13.66 -15.71 -1.85
N THR A 124 -14.85 -16.16 -1.45
CA THR A 124 -15.20 -17.59 -1.28
C THR A 124 -15.81 -18.12 -2.57
N ARG A 125 -15.19 -19.15 -3.16
CA ARG A 125 -15.71 -19.84 -4.34
C ARG A 125 -16.82 -20.81 -3.95
N GLU A 126 -16.51 -21.72 -3.03
CA GLU A 126 -17.43 -22.76 -2.56
C GLU A 126 -16.96 -23.32 -1.21
N VAL A 127 -17.80 -24.12 -0.57
CA VAL A 127 -17.47 -24.81 0.68
C VAL A 127 -17.74 -26.28 0.48
N VAL A 128 -16.74 -27.10 0.82
CA VAL A 128 -16.78 -28.55 0.62
C VAL A 128 -16.57 -29.23 1.97
N LEU A 129 -17.29 -30.33 2.18
CA LEU A 129 -17.04 -31.27 3.26
C LEU A 129 -16.44 -32.54 2.63
N PRO A 130 -15.11 -32.69 2.60
CA PRO A 130 -14.48 -33.84 1.96
C PRO A 130 -14.85 -35.14 2.68
N PRO A 131 -15.17 -36.22 1.95
CA PRO A 131 -15.34 -37.53 2.57
C PRO A 131 -13.99 -38.05 3.11
N PRO A 132 -13.99 -39.00 4.05
CA PRO A 132 -12.77 -39.59 4.57
C PRO A 132 -11.86 -40.11 3.45
N GLY A 133 -10.57 -39.74 3.48
CA GLY A 133 -9.58 -40.14 2.48
C GLY A 133 -9.56 -39.32 1.18
N ALA A 134 -10.44 -38.33 1.01
CA ALA A 134 -10.41 -37.46 -0.18
C ALA A 134 -9.25 -36.45 -0.17
N LEU A 135 -8.75 -36.09 1.00
CA LEU A 135 -7.54 -35.29 1.18
C LEU A 135 -6.31 -36.20 1.04
N GLN A 136 -5.57 -36.02 -0.05
CA GLN A 136 -4.35 -36.76 -0.33
C GLN A 136 -3.13 -35.95 0.12
N ASP A 137 -2.18 -36.58 0.79
CA ASP A 137 -0.90 -35.95 1.12
C ASP A 137 0.10 -36.24 -0.01
N LEU A 138 0.52 -35.18 -0.71
CA LEU A 138 1.56 -35.23 -1.73
C LEU A 138 2.73 -34.34 -1.31
N GLY A 139 3.80 -34.97 -0.82
CA GLY A 139 5.05 -34.27 -0.51
C GLY A 139 4.91 -33.22 0.60
N GLY A 140 4.05 -33.45 1.60
CA GLY A 140 3.80 -32.52 2.71
C GLY A 140 2.75 -31.46 2.40
N ARG A 141 2.08 -31.55 1.26
CA ARG A 141 0.94 -30.71 0.88
C ARG A 141 -0.31 -31.55 0.81
N SER A 142 -1.36 -31.11 1.48
CA SER A 142 -2.68 -31.75 1.35
C SER A 142 -3.37 -31.23 0.10
N VAL A 143 -3.86 -32.14 -0.74
CA VAL A 143 -4.51 -31.83 -2.01
C VAL A 143 -5.91 -32.46 -2.03
N LEU A 144 -6.89 -31.68 -2.48
CA LEU A 144 -8.27 -32.11 -2.65
C LEU A 144 -8.65 -31.99 -4.13
N GLN A 145 -9.11 -33.09 -4.72
CA GLN A 145 -9.60 -33.11 -6.09
C GLN A 145 -11.06 -32.63 -6.13
N ILE A 146 -11.33 -31.53 -6.83
CA ILE A 146 -12.68 -31.00 -7.06
C ILE A 146 -12.95 -30.96 -8.57
N GLY A 147 -13.73 -31.93 -9.05
CA GLY A 147 -13.89 -32.16 -10.48
C GLY A 147 -12.54 -32.50 -11.12
N GLU A 148 -12.12 -31.73 -12.11
CA GLU A 148 -10.82 -31.89 -12.79
C GLU A 148 -9.68 -31.09 -12.13
N GLU A 149 -10.00 -30.23 -11.15
CA GLU A 149 -9.03 -29.33 -10.51
C GLU A 149 -8.45 -29.96 -9.24
N ALA A 150 -7.11 -29.99 -9.13
CA ALA A 150 -6.40 -30.36 -7.91
C ALA A 150 -6.15 -29.10 -7.08
N ILE A 151 -6.81 -28.98 -5.93
CA ILE A 151 -6.76 -27.80 -5.07
C ILE A 151 -5.91 -28.09 -3.83
N GLU A 152 -4.88 -27.29 -3.61
CA GLU A 152 -4.09 -27.36 -2.38
C GLU A 152 -4.95 -26.91 -1.19
N VAL A 153 -4.97 -27.72 -0.13
CA VAL A 153 -5.70 -27.44 1.11
C VAL A 153 -4.71 -27.16 2.23
N ARG A 154 -4.90 -26.04 2.91
CA ARG A 154 -4.09 -25.61 4.05
C ARG A 154 -4.94 -25.51 5.30
N SER A 155 -4.37 -25.87 6.44
CA SER A 155 -5.00 -25.64 7.75
C SER A 155 -5.06 -24.14 8.05
N LEU A 156 -6.27 -23.60 8.26
CA LEU A 156 -6.43 -22.21 8.65
C LEU A 156 -5.83 -21.95 10.04
N ALA A 157 -5.92 -22.93 10.95
CA ALA A 157 -5.28 -22.86 12.26
C ALA A 157 -3.77 -22.65 12.16
N HIS A 158 -3.10 -23.41 11.30
CA HIS A 158 -1.65 -23.27 11.08
C HIS A 158 -1.30 -21.92 10.43
N LEU A 159 -2.13 -21.44 9.49
CA LEU A 159 -1.91 -20.14 8.86
C LEU A 159 -2.09 -18.97 9.84
N LEU A 160 -2.96 -19.12 10.83
CA LEU A 160 -3.21 -18.12 11.87
C LEU A 160 -2.33 -18.32 13.11
N GLU A 161 -1.43 -19.31 13.12
CA GLU A 161 -0.57 -19.68 14.26
C GLU A 161 -1.38 -19.98 15.54
N ILE A 162 -2.54 -20.61 15.38
CA ILE A 162 -3.44 -21.00 16.47
C ILE A 162 -3.15 -22.44 16.87
N GLU A 163 -2.91 -22.67 18.16
CA GLU A 163 -2.89 -24.02 18.71
C GLU A 163 -4.30 -24.60 18.70
N THR A 164 -4.51 -25.66 17.93
CA THR A 164 -5.77 -26.41 17.91
C THR A 164 -5.53 -27.86 18.24
N SER A 165 -6.53 -28.49 18.85
CA SER A 165 -6.55 -29.95 18.95
C SER A 165 -6.90 -30.55 17.58
N ALA A 166 -6.47 -31.79 17.34
CA ALA A 166 -6.83 -32.49 16.11
C ALA A 166 -8.37 -32.56 15.97
N PRO A 167 -8.92 -32.30 14.76
CA PRO A 167 -10.37 -32.29 14.56
C PRO A 167 -10.95 -33.67 14.86
N SER A 168 -12.04 -33.73 15.64
CA SER A 168 -12.71 -35.00 16.01
C SER A 168 -13.81 -35.43 15.04
N GLY A 169 -13.76 -34.99 13.77
CA GLY A 169 -14.80 -35.22 12.77
C GLY A 169 -14.42 -34.74 11.37
N PRO A 170 -15.35 -34.80 10.40
CA PRO A 170 -15.09 -34.38 9.03
C PRO A 170 -14.74 -32.88 9.02
N THR A 171 -13.61 -32.54 8.40
CA THR A 171 -13.08 -31.17 8.41
C THR A 171 -13.59 -30.39 7.20
N PRO A 172 -14.46 -29.38 7.37
CA PRO A 172 -14.90 -28.55 6.27
C PRO A 172 -13.74 -27.76 5.66
N VAL A 173 -13.79 -27.57 4.34
CA VAL A 173 -12.80 -26.84 3.56
C VAL A 173 -13.49 -25.69 2.83
N VAL A 174 -13.06 -24.47 3.11
CA VAL A 174 -13.51 -23.25 2.43
C VAL A 174 -12.59 -23.03 1.23
N ILE A 175 -13.13 -23.14 0.02
CA ILE A 175 -12.38 -22.89 -1.22
C ILE A 175 -12.43 -21.39 -1.51
N VAL A 176 -11.27 -20.75 -1.52
CA VAL A 176 -11.13 -19.31 -1.73
C VAL A 176 -10.37 -19.02 -3.02
N ARG A 177 -10.65 -17.86 -3.61
CA ARG A 177 -9.96 -17.38 -4.82
C ARG A 177 -8.64 -16.72 -4.43
N ALA A 178 -7.53 -17.26 -4.93
CA ALA A 178 -6.21 -16.66 -4.81
C ALA A 178 -5.68 -16.20 -6.16
N LEU A 179 -4.58 -15.45 -6.15
CA LEU A 179 -3.93 -14.95 -7.39
C LEU A 179 -3.40 -16.09 -8.27
N SER A 180 -2.95 -17.19 -7.65
CA SER A 180 -2.38 -18.36 -8.33
C SER A 180 -3.38 -19.49 -8.59
N GLY A 181 -4.68 -19.25 -8.40
CA GLY A 181 -5.73 -20.29 -8.51
C GLY A 181 -6.58 -20.40 -7.25
N ALA A 182 -7.37 -21.46 -7.15
CA ALA A 182 -8.14 -21.74 -5.94
C ALA A 182 -7.26 -22.39 -4.86
N ILE A 183 -7.47 -22.02 -3.59
CA ILE A 183 -6.86 -22.68 -2.43
C ILE A 183 -7.97 -23.08 -1.47
N GLY A 184 -7.86 -24.26 -0.88
CA GLY A 184 -8.71 -24.72 0.21
C GLY A 184 -8.17 -24.32 1.57
N LEU A 185 -9.05 -23.85 2.44
CA LEU A 185 -8.75 -23.56 3.84
C LEU A 185 -9.56 -24.50 4.72
N ALA A 186 -8.89 -25.45 5.36
CA ALA A 186 -9.51 -26.35 6.33
C ALA A 186 -9.82 -25.59 7.62
N VAL A 187 -11.07 -25.69 8.08
CA VAL A 187 -11.59 -25.03 9.29
C VAL A 187 -12.29 -26.05 10.18
N ASP A 188 -12.52 -25.73 11.44
CA ASP A 188 -13.13 -26.68 12.37
C ASP A 188 -14.64 -26.79 12.19
N GLU A 189 -15.30 -25.66 11.92
CA GLU A 189 -16.76 -25.60 11.81
C GLU A 189 -17.23 -24.44 10.92
N LEU A 190 -18.35 -24.64 10.23
CA LEU A 190 -19.06 -23.62 9.47
C LEU A 190 -20.22 -23.11 10.30
N LEU A 191 -20.20 -21.83 10.65
CA LEU A 191 -21.23 -21.20 11.49
C LEU A 191 -22.37 -20.59 10.67
N GLY A 192 -22.17 -20.41 9.35
CA GLY A 192 -23.20 -19.94 8.42
C GLY A 192 -22.85 -18.61 7.75
N ARG A 193 -23.81 -18.07 7.01
CA ARG A 193 -23.65 -16.81 6.26
C ARG A 193 -24.26 -15.66 7.06
N GLN A 194 -23.61 -14.50 7.05
CA GLN A 194 -24.10 -13.33 7.76
C GLN A 194 -23.74 -12.03 7.03
N GLU A 195 -24.63 -11.05 7.12
CA GLU A 195 -24.29 -9.66 6.83
C GLU A 195 -23.41 -9.09 7.93
N ILE A 196 -22.31 -8.47 7.53
CA ILE A 196 -21.33 -7.88 8.42
C ILE A 196 -20.99 -6.46 7.97
N VAL A 197 -20.58 -5.64 8.93
CA VAL A 197 -20.00 -4.32 8.65
C VAL A 197 -18.54 -4.39 9.02
N ILE A 198 -17.68 -4.27 8.00
CA ILE A 198 -16.24 -4.35 8.21
C ILE A 198 -15.75 -3.00 8.74
N LYS A 199 -15.33 -2.97 10.00
CA LYS A 199 -14.68 -1.82 10.62
C LYS A 199 -13.17 -1.97 10.51
N SER A 200 -12.51 -0.89 10.11
CA SER A 200 -11.04 -0.83 10.10
C SER A 200 -10.50 -1.03 11.52
N LEU A 201 -9.45 -1.84 11.64
CA LEU A 201 -8.71 -2.02 12.89
C LEU A 201 -7.83 -0.78 13.23
N GLY A 202 -7.85 0.26 12.40
CA GLY A 202 -7.22 1.55 12.69
C GLY A 202 -5.70 1.48 12.82
N SER A 203 -5.17 2.24 13.79
CA SER A 203 -3.72 2.35 14.05
C SER A 203 -3.15 1.19 14.86
N LEU A 204 -3.89 0.09 15.04
CA LEU A 204 -3.41 -1.09 15.75
C LEU A 204 -2.29 -1.78 14.94
N LYS A 205 -1.05 -1.35 15.21
CA LYS A 205 0.18 -1.82 14.57
C LYS A 205 0.32 -3.36 14.49
N PRO A 206 -0.11 -4.16 15.49
CA PRO A 206 -0.06 -5.62 15.38
C PRO A 206 -0.90 -6.18 14.22
N PHE A 207 -2.03 -5.53 13.91
CA PHE A 207 -2.96 -5.98 12.88
C PHE A 207 -2.71 -5.40 11.48
N GLN A 208 -1.92 -4.31 11.38
CA GLN A 208 -1.59 -3.66 10.09
C GLN A 208 -0.74 -4.53 9.15
N LYS A 209 -0.02 -5.52 9.68
CA LYS A 209 0.72 -6.53 8.90
C LYS A 209 0.09 -7.93 8.97
N SER A 210 -1.11 -8.03 9.54
CA SER A 210 -1.78 -9.30 9.78
C SER A 210 -2.66 -9.72 8.60
N PHE A 211 -3.27 -10.90 8.72
CA PHE A 211 -4.10 -11.55 7.71
C PHE A 211 -5.56 -11.07 7.73
N PHE A 212 -5.84 -9.95 8.41
CA PHE A 212 -7.20 -9.45 8.62
C PHE A 212 -7.48 -8.16 7.83
N ALA A 213 -8.64 -8.13 7.19
CA ALA A 213 -9.19 -6.95 6.51
C ALA A 213 -9.74 -5.92 7.50
N GLY A 214 -10.21 -6.40 8.66
CA GLY A 214 -10.88 -5.59 9.67
C GLY A 214 -11.48 -6.46 10.77
N ALA A 215 -12.42 -5.90 11.51
CA ALA A 215 -13.27 -6.63 12.43
C ALA A 215 -14.74 -6.27 12.21
N THR A 216 -15.63 -7.17 12.62
CA THR A 216 -17.08 -6.95 12.74
C THR A 216 -17.54 -7.36 14.13
N ILE A 217 -18.76 -6.97 14.48
CA ILE A 217 -19.45 -7.45 15.67
C ILE A 217 -20.56 -8.39 15.20
N ASP A 218 -20.63 -9.61 15.75
CA ASP A 218 -21.69 -10.59 15.45
C ASP A 218 -23.00 -10.25 16.20
N PRO A 219 -24.15 -10.90 15.93
CA PRO A 219 -25.43 -10.58 16.55
C PRO A 219 -25.42 -10.80 18.07
N GLU A 220 -24.50 -11.63 18.56
CA GLU A 220 -24.30 -11.86 19.99
C GLU A 220 -23.32 -10.88 20.64
N GLY A 221 -22.87 -9.86 19.90
CA GLY A 221 -22.00 -8.80 20.40
C GLY A 221 -20.51 -9.16 20.47
N ARG A 222 -20.10 -10.30 19.89
CA ARG A 222 -18.70 -10.72 19.87
C ARG A 222 -17.93 -10.07 18.74
N VAL A 223 -16.66 -9.78 19.01
CA VAL A 223 -15.74 -9.30 17.97
C VAL A 223 -15.30 -10.48 17.12
N VAL A 224 -15.52 -10.37 15.81
CA VAL A 224 -15.10 -11.36 14.81
C VAL A 224 -14.12 -10.71 13.85
N LEU A 225 -12.96 -11.32 13.68
CA LEU A 225 -11.95 -10.83 12.76
C LEU A 225 -12.30 -11.26 11.32
N VAL A 226 -12.23 -10.31 10.40
CA VAL A 226 -12.53 -10.53 8.98
C VAL A 226 -11.23 -10.86 8.26
N ILE A 227 -11.14 -12.05 7.68
CA ILE A 227 -9.95 -12.54 6.96
C ILE A 227 -9.80 -11.80 5.63
N ASP A 228 -8.58 -11.32 5.37
CA ASP A 228 -8.13 -10.89 4.05
C ASP A 228 -7.42 -12.08 3.38
N VAL A 229 -8.12 -12.76 2.47
CA VAL A 229 -7.61 -13.96 1.78
C VAL A 229 -6.30 -13.66 1.05
N GLY A 230 -6.19 -12.49 0.41
CA GLY A 230 -4.99 -12.11 -0.33
C GLY A 230 -3.77 -11.98 0.59
N ARG A 231 -3.93 -11.32 1.74
CA ARG A 231 -2.86 -11.19 2.75
C ARG A 231 -2.55 -12.50 3.46
N LEU A 232 -3.57 -13.30 3.79
CA LEU A 232 -3.40 -14.61 4.41
C LEU A 232 -2.50 -15.51 3.57
N LEU A 233 -2.75 -15.55 2.26
CA LEU A 233 -2.03 -16.44 1.33
C LEU A 233 -0.67 -15.86 0.90
N ALA A 234 -0.52 -14.54 0.88
CA ALA A 234 0.77 -13.89 0.61
C ALA A 234 1.79 -14.06 1.74
N GLY A 235 1.36 -14.40 2.95
CA GLY A 235 2.19 -14.44 4.17
C GLY A 235 3.29 -15.49 4.20
N ARG A 236 3.30 -16.49 3.30
CA ARG A 236 4.26 -17.62 3.37
C ARG A 236 5.10 -17.92 2.14
N VAL A 237 4.97 -17.20 1.03
CA VAL A 237 5.93 -17.35 -0.09
C VAL A 237 7.37 -17.02 0.35
N GLY A 238 7.56 -16.29 1.45
CA GLY A 238 8.87 -16.04 2.06
C GLY A 238 9.33 -17.02 3.14
N GLN A 239 8.45 -17.82 3.78
CA GLN A 239 8.84 -18.62 4.95
C GLN A 239 9.23 -20.07 4.63
N GLU A 240 8.78 -20.64 3.50
CA GLU A 240 9.32 -21.94 3.04
C GLU A 240 10.76 -21.80 2.53
N ALA A 241 11.13 -20.63 1.98
CA ALA A 241 12.52 -20.33 1.59
C ALA A 241 13.43 -20.07 2.81
N LEU A 242 12.89 -19.53 3.91
CA LEU A 242 13.66 -19.20 5.12
C LEU A 242 13.79 -20.36 6.13
N ALA A 243 13.02 -21.44 5.98
CA ALA A 243 13.09 -22.61 6.84
C ALA A 243 14.16 -23.64 6.40
N MET A 244 14.73 -23.51 5.20
CA MET A 244 15.82 -24.39 4.72
C MET A 244 17.22 -23.86 5.06
N GLU A 245 17.35 -22.62 5.52
CA GLU A 245 18.64 -22.01 5.85
C GLU A 245 18.68 -21.59 7.33
N ARG A 246 19.00 -22.54 8.23
CA ARG A 246 19.58 -22.38 9.60
C ARG A 246 19.18 -23.57 10.48
N THR A 247 20.01 -24.40 11.11
CA THR A 247 21.47 -24.58 11.32
C THR A 247 21.58 -25.88 12.20
N PRO A 248 22.74 -26.32 12.74
CA PRO A 248 23.98 -26.88 12.18
C PRO A 248 24.27 -28.31 12.72
N LEU A 249 25.33 -28.99 12.24
CA LEU A 249 26.38 -29.63 13.08
C LEU A 249 27.35 -30.47 12.25
N LEU A 250 28.61 -30.01 12.24
CA LEU A 250 29.86 -30.77 12.32
C LEU A 250 29.89 -32.19 11.72
N THR A 251 30.70 -32.38 10.68
CA THR A 251 31.87 -33.29 10.73
C THR A 251 32.81 -33.01 9.56
N ALA A 252 34.10 -33.09 9.85
CA ALA A 252 35.21 -32.77 8.97
C ALA A 252 35.40 -33.82 7.85
N GLU A 253 36.08 -33.34 6.80
CA GLU A 253 36.56 -33.87 5.50
C GLU A 253 37.23 -35.29 5.51
N PRO A 254 37.77 -35.89 4.40
CA PRO A 254 38.09 -35.32 3.06
C PRO A 254 37.99 -36.25 1.80
N ASN A 255 38.27 -35.62 0.63
CA ASN A 255 38.75 -36.16 -0.66
C ASN A 255 37.75 -36.77 -1.67
N ALA A 256 37.57 -36.11 -2.82
CA ALA A 256 38.29 -36.43 -4.07
C ALA A 256 37.89 -35.47 -5.23
N PRO A 257 38.79 -35.17 -6.18
CA PRO A 257 38.62 -34.15 -7.21
C PRO A 257 38.11 -34.76 -8.53
N THR A 258 37.28 -34.02 -9.28
CA THR A 258 37.21 -34.21 -10.74
C THR A 258 36.78 -32.92 -11.44
N ASP A 259 37.76 -32.45 -12.20
CA ASP A 259 37.78 -31.45 -13.25
C ASP A 259 36.72 -31.70 -14.35
N LYS A 260 35.90 -30.68 -14.66
CA LYS A 260 35.32 -30.44 -16.00
C LYS A 260 35.02 -28.96 -16.19
N SER A 261 35.94 -28.30 -16.89
CA SER A 261 35.72 -27.07 -17.64
C SER A 261 34.63 -27.21 -18.72
N GLY A 262 33.67 -26.29 -18.72
CA GLY A 262 32.67 -26.04 -19.76
C GLY A 262 31.77 -24.84 -19.39
N PRO A 263 31.45 -23.91 -20.30
CA PRO A 263 31.01 -22.55 -19.96
C PRO A 263 29.49 -22.45 -19.78
N GLU A 264 29.01 -21.92 -18.65
CA GLU A 264 27.58 -21.63 -18.46
C GLU A 264 27.36 -20.13 -18.28
N ILE A 265 27.04 -19.49 -19.40
CA ILE A 265 26.35 -18.20 -19.44
C ILE A 265 24.86 -18.48 -19.21
N ALA A 266 24.26 -17.62 -18.37
CA ALA A 266 22.82 -17.37 -18.16
C ALA A 266 22.06 -18.23 -17.13
N ASP A 267 21.96 -17.69 -15.90
CA ASP A 267 20.65 -17.32 -15.33
C ASP A 267 20.80 -16.34 -14.15
N GLN A 268 21.27 -15.11 -14.41
CA GLN A 268 21.25 -14.06 -13.39
C GLN A 268 19.88 -13.38 -13.40
N ILE A 269 19.03 -13.83 -12.48
CA ILE A 269 17.73 -13.23 -12.15
C ILE A 269 17.85 -11.70 -12.15
N ALA A 270 16.99 -11.03 -12.94
CA ALA A 270 16.97 -9.59 -13.10
C ALA A 270 16.73 -8.90 -11.75
N ARG A 271 17.82 -8.52 -11.07
CA ARG A 271 17.78 -7.82 -9.77
C ARG A 271 17.71 -6.31 -9.96
N ILE A 272 16.66 -5.70 -9.42
CA ILE A 272 16.39 -4.26 -9.39
C ILE A 272 16.63 -3.76 -7.96
N LEU A 273 17.30 -2.61 -7.83
CA LEU A 273 17.41 -1.92 -6.54
C LEU A 273 16.40 -0.77 -6.49
N LEU A 274 15.51 -0.75 -5.49
CA LEU A 274 14.56 0.31 -5.23
C LEU A 274 14.96 1.12 -3.99
N ILE A 275 15.30 2.39 -4.17
CA ILE A 275 15.77 3.30 -3.13
C ILE A 275 14.69 4.35 -2.87
N ASP A 276 14.06 4.31 -1.69
CA ASP A 276 13.00 5.23 -1.30
C ASP A 276 12.85 5.25 0.23
N ASP A 277 12.74 6.44 0.84
CA ASP A 277 12.66 6.59 2.29
C ASP A 277 11.29 6.23 2.86
N SER A 278 10.25 6.26 2.03
CA SER A 278 8.92 5.83 2.39
C SER A 278 8.80 4.31 2.35
N LEU A 279 8.65 3.72 3.53
CA LEU A 279 8.35 2.28 3.67
C LEU A 279 7.11 1.86 2.84
N SER A 280 6.09 2.73 2.77
CA SER A 280 4.88 2.46 2.00
C SER A 280 5.15 2.40 0.49
N VAL A 281 5.96 3.33 -0.04
CA VAL A 281 6.34 3.34 -1.47
C VAL A 281 7.21 2.13 -1.78
N ARG A 282 8.20 1.81 -0.94
CA ARG A 282 9.04 0.61 -1.13
C ARG A 282 8.25 -0.67 -1.20
N LYS A 283 7.26 -0.84 -0.32
CA LYS A 283 6.39 -2.04 -0.35
C LYS A 283 5.49 -2.06 -1.57
N PHE A 284 4.91 -0.93 -1.93
CA PHE A 284 3.98 -0.84 -3.06
C PHE A 284 4.69 -1.07 -4.39
N VAL A 285 5.76 -0.32 -4.65
CA VAL A 285 6.54 -0.43 -5.88
C VAL A 285 7.33 -1.74 -5.91
N GLY A 286 7.92 -2.16 -4.79
CA GLY A 286 8.62 -3.44 -4.69
C GLY A 286 7.71 -4.61 -5.06
N ARG A 287 6.49 -4.67 -4.51
CA ARG A 287 5.52 -5.71 -4.86
C ARG A 287 5.10 -5.64 -6.33
N MET A 288 4.90 -4.45 -6.88
CA MET A 288 4.55 -4.26 -8.30
C MET A 288 5.63 -4.82 -9.24
N LEU A 289 6.91 -4.62 -8.88
CA LEU A 289 8.06 -5.14 -9.62
C LEU A 289 8.22 -6.66 -9.45
N GLU A 290 8.00 -7.19 -8.24
CA GLU A 290 8.01 -8.62 -7.95
C GLU A 290 6.90 -9.36 -8.74
N VAL A 291 5.69 -8.80 -8.79
CA VAL A 291 4.59 -9.30 -9.62
C VAL A 291 4.95 -9.26 -11.11
N GLY A 292 5.73 -8.26 -11.53
CA GLY A 292 6.31 -8.16 -12.87
C GLY A 292 7.44 -9.16 -13.17
N GLY A 293 7.77 -10.06 -12.24
CA GLY A 293 8.77 -11.11 -12.42
C GLY A 293 10.22 -10.68 -12.13
N TYR A 294 10.42 -9.50 -11.55
CA TYR A 294 11.75 -8.99 -11.20
C TYR A 294 12.10 -9.31 -9.74
N ALA A 295 13.37 -9.63 -9.48
CA ALA A 295 13.86 -9.70 -8.11
C ALA A 295 14.18 -8.28 -7.62
N VAL A 296 13.73 -7.89 -6.44
CA VAL A 296 13.85 -6.51 -5.96
C VAL A 296 14.52 -6.46 -4.60
N ASP A 297 15.63 -5.73 -4.53
CA ASP A 297 16.20 -5.29 -3.26
C ASP A 297 15.70 -3.88 -2.96
N THR A 298 15.38 -3.59 -1.70
CA THR A 298 14.93 -2.24 -1.30
C THR A 298 15.94 -1.57 -0.37
N ALA A 299 16.11 -0.26 -0.49
CA ALA A 299 16.99 0.53 0.35
C ALA A 299 16.24 1.67 1.05
N VAL A 300 16.50 1.85 2.35
CA VAL A 300 15.75 2.78 3.23
C VAL A 300 16.10 4.25 3.01
N ASP A 301 17.24 4.55 2.42
CA ASP A 301 17.74 5.89 2.11
C ASP A 301 18.87 5.79 1.06
N GLY A 302 19.41 6.93 0.64
CA GLY A 302 20.50 6.98 -0.35
C GLY A 302 21.81 6.30 0.09
N GLU A 303 22.14 6.33 1.40
CA GLU A 303 23.34 5.67 1.93
C GLU A 303 23.23 4.14 1.86
N ASP A 304 22.09 3.60 2.30
CA ASP A 304 21.79 2.17 2.20
C ASP A 304 21.78 1.73 0.73
N GLY A 305 21.22 2.55 -0.15
CA GLY A 305 21.20 2.31 -1.60
C GLY A 305 22.61 2.23 -2.20
N LEU A 306 23.47 3.19 -1.87
CA LEU A 306 24.86 3.20 -2.34
C LEU A 306 25.70 2.06 -1.77
N THR A 307 25.41 1.64 -0.54
CA THR A 307 26.07 0.50 0.11
C THR A 307 25.70 -0.80 -0.61
N LYS A 308 24.40 -1.02 -0.84
CA LYS A 308 23.89 -2.20 -1.58
C LYS A 308 24.40 -2.26 -3.01
N ALA A 309 24.36 -1.13 -3.72
CA ALA A 309 24.87 -1.04 -5.09
C ALA A 309 26.39 -1.29 -5.21
N SER A 310 27.13 -1.21 -4.10
CA SER A 310 28.56 -1.57 -4.08
C SER A 310 28.79 -3.07 -3.84
N ALA A 311 27.88 -3.71 -3.11
CA ALA A 311 27.94 -5.11 -2.74
C ALA A 311 27.35 -6.05 -3.81
N VAL A 312 26.31 -5.60 -4.50
CA VAL A 312 25.54 -6.39 -5.48
C VAL A 312 25.44 -5.65 -6.80
N SER A 313 25.60 -6.35 -7.91
CA SER A 313 25.39 -5.81 -9.26
C SER A 313 23.90 -5.84 -9.61
N TYR A 314 23.33 -4.67 -9.86
CA TYR A 314 21.93 -4.52 -10.25
C TYR A 314 21.80 -4.25 -11.75
N ARG A 315 20.70 -4.75 -12.33
CA ARG A 315 20.38 -4.54 -13.76
C ARG A 315 19.63 -3.24 -14.00
N LEU A 316 18.96 -2.72 -12.96
CA LEU A 316 18.30 -1.42 -12.93
C LEU A 316 18.30 -0.89 -11.50
N ILE A 317 18.47 0.42 -11.34
CA ILE A 317 18.30 1.10 -10.05
C ILE A 317 17.18 2.11 -10.18
N ILE A 318 16.24 2.09 -9.25
CA ILE A 318 15.13 3.05 -9.15
C ILE A 318 15.35 3.86 -7.88
N THR A 319 15.40 5.19 -7.98
CA THR A 319 15.65 6.05 -6.81
C THR A 319 14.63 7.18 -6.71
N ASP A 320 14.20 7.47 -5.48
CA ASP A 320 13.54 8.72 -5.15
C ASP A 320 14.53 9.90 -5.15
N LEU A 321 14.05 11.12 -5.41
CA LEU A 321 14.88 12.33 -5.35
C LEU A 321 14.91 12.97 -3.97
N GLU A 322 13.82 12.88 -3.22
CA GLU A 322 13.61 13.57 -1.95
C GLU A 322 13.77 12.60 -0.77
N MET A 323 15.02 12.26 -0.47
CA MET A 323 15.35 11.39 0.66
C MET A 323 16.18 12.14 1.72
N PRO A 324 16.05 11.77 3.02
CA PRO A 324 16.87 12.33 4.07
C PRO A 324 18.34 11.88 3.94
N LYS A 325 19.25 12.71 4.47
CA LYS A 325 20.72 12.54 4.45
C LYS A 325 21.35 12.63 3.06
N VAL A 326 21.09 11.65 2.19
CA VAL A 326 21.63 11.54 0.84
C VAL A 326 20.46 11.50 -0.14
N ASN A 327 20.33 12.56 -0.94
CA ASN A 327 19.24 12.72 -1.88
C ASN A 327 19.49 11.95 -3.19
N GLY A 328 18.46 11.80 -4.03
CA GLY A 328 18.57 11.01 -5.26
C GLY A 328 19.55 11.57 -6.28
N TYR A 329 19.80 12.89 -6.30
CA TYR A 329 20.80 13.48 -7.19
C TYR A 329 22.23 13.04 -6.80
N GLU A 330 22.52 13.04 -5.50
CA GLU A 330 23.79 12.56 -4.95
C GLU A 330 23.98 11.06 -5.20
N VAL A 331 22.90 10.27 -5.07
CA VAL A 331 22.92 8.83 -5.41
C VAL A 331 23.29 8.64 -6.88
N ILE A 332 22.62 9.34 -7.81
CA ILE A 332 22.88 9.23 -9.26
C ILE A 332 24.36 9.56 -9.55
N GLN A 333 24.86 10.68 -9.03
CA GLN A 333 26.22 11.12 -9.27
C GLN A 333 27.25 10.12 -8.70
N ALA A 334 27.03 9.61 -7.48
CA ALA A 334 27.90 8.63 -6.85
C ALA A 334 27.92 7.29 -7.62
N LEU A 335 26.77 6.84 -8.12
CA LEU A 335 26.68 5.63 -8.94
C LEU A 335 27.38 5.78 -10.30
N ARG A 336 27.32 6.97 -10.91
CA ARG A 336 27.99 7.25 -12.19
C ARG A 336 29.51 7.37 -12.06
N ASN A 337 30.02 7.76 -10.89
CA ASN A 337 31.46 7.84 -10.62
C ASN A 337 32.11 6.50 -10.24
N ARG A 338 31.35 5.39 -10.24
CA ARG A 338 31.84 4.06 -9.84
C ARG A 338 31.88 3.11 -11.05
N PRO A 339 33.02 2.47 -11.35
CA PRO A 339 33.14 1.59 -12.53
C PRO A 339 32.10 0.45 -12.59
N ARG A 340 31.68 -0.08 -11.43
CA ARG A 340 30.70 -1.18 -11.36
C ARG A 340 29.25 -0.76 -11.65
N THR A 341 28.89 0.50 -11.41
CA THR A 341 27.50 0.98 -11.51
C THR A 341 27.34 2.07 -12.58
N GLN A 342 28.44 2.54 -13.17
CA GLN A 342 28.44 3.63 -14.15
C GLN A 342 27.57 3.32 -15.37
N ALA A 343 27.51 2.06 -15.79
CA ALA A 343 26.68 1.61 -16.92
C ALA A 343 25.27 1.15 -16.54
N THR A 344 24.96 1.02 -15.24
CA THR A 344 23.64 0.55 -14.79
C THR A 344 22.57 1.60 -15.09
N PRO A 345 21.46 1.26 -15.77
CA PRO A 345 20.35 2.20 -15.97
C PRO A 345 19.80 2.70 -14.63
N ILE A 346 19.54 4.00 -14.52
CA ILE A 346 18.97 4.61 -13.30
C ILE A 346 17.64 5.29 -13.66
N LEU A 347 16.57 4.82 -13.05
CA LEU A 347 15.24 5.38 -13.20
C LEU A 347 14.91 6.25 -11.99
N VAL A 348 14.47 7.47 -12.22
CA VAL A 348 14.08 8.36 -11.13
C VAL A 348 12.57 8.26 -10.90
N MET A 349 12.17 8.13 -9.65
CA MET A 349 10.77 8.17 -9.24
C MET A 349 10.57 9.38 -8.33
N THR A 350 9.62 10.29 -8.58
CA THR A 350 9.43 11.44 -7.67
C THR A 350 8.02 12.05 -7.78
N THR A 351 7.60 12.75 -6.73
CA THR A 351 6.37 13.55 -6.64
C THR A 351 6.47 14.88 -7.40
N ARG A 352 7.68 15.35 -7.76
CA ARG A 352 7.90 16.65 -8.41
C ARG A 352 8.01 16.55 -9.93
N ALA A 353 6.88 16.50 -10.63
CA ALA A 353 6.83 16.42 -12.10
C ALA A 353 7.30 17.69 -12.87
N ALA A 354 7.97 18.65 -12.23
CA ALA A 354 8.41 19.88 -12.90
C ALA A 354 9.62 19.63 -13.82
N ASP A 355 9.59 20.18 -15.03
CA ASP A 355 10.60 19.96 -16.09
C ASP A 355 12.06 20.23 -15.66
N LYS A 356 12.27 21.18 -14.73
CA LYS A 356 13.61 21.53 -14.22
C LYS A 356 14.29 20.38 -13.47
N HIS A 357 13.54 19.64 -12.65
CA HIS A 357 14.08 18.52 -11.87
C HIS A 357 14.38 17.32 -12.77
N ARG A 358 13.54 17.10 -13.79
CA ARG A 358 13.76 16.08 -14.82
C ARG A 358 15.03 16.35 -15.62
N GLN A 359 15.23 17.58 -16.10
CA GLN A 359 16.45 17.96 -16.84
C GLN A 359 17.72 17.79 -16.00
N MET A 360 17.67 18.18 -14.72
CA MET A 360 18.80 18.02 -13.80
C MET A 360 19.13 16.55 -13.54
N ALA A 361 18.13 15.69 -13.34
CA ALA A 361 18.37 14.26 -13.14
C ALA A 361 18.99 13.61 -14.38
N LEU A 362 18.51 13.96 -15.58
CA LEU A 362 19.04 13.45 -16.85
C LEU A 362 20.48 13.93 -17.10
N SER A 363 20.81 15.20 -16.80
CA SER A 363 22.17 15.72 -16.97
C SER A 363 23.19 15.07 -16.03
N LEU A 364 22.74 14.60 -14.86
CA LEU A 364 23.55 13.82 -13.92
C LEU A 364 23.67 12.34 -14.30
N GLY A 365 22.97 11.89 -15.33
CA GLY A 365 23.07 10.54 -15.88
C GLY A 365 21.92 9.61 -15.51
N ALA A 366 20.78 10.11 -15.05
CA ALA A 366 19.55 9.32 -15.02
C ALA A 366 19.14 8.91 -16.43
N THR A 367 18.59 7.71 -16.55
CA THR A 367 18.26 7.05 -17.81
C THR A 367 16.79 7.25 -18.17
N GLY A 368 15.92 7.37 -17.17
CA GLY A 368 14.50 7.66 -17.35
C GLY A 368 13.88 8.24 -16.09
N TYR A 369 12.58 8.54 -16.15
CA TYR A 369 11.88 9.24 -15.09
C TYR A 369 10.40 8.84 -15.02
N ILE A 370 9.89 8.66 -13.80
CA ILE A 370 8.49 8.33 -13.50
C ILE A 370 7.95 9.26 -12.42
N ALA A 371 6.78 9.85 -12.67
CA ALA A 371 6.07 10.65 -11.68
C ALA A 371 5.25 9.76 -10.73
N LYS A 372 5.22 10.12 -9.44
CA LYS A 372 4.27 9.57 -8.46
C LYS A 372 2.92 10.29 -8.60
N PRO A 373 1.76 9.62 -8.45
CA PRO A 373 1.58 8.21 -8.08
C PRO A 373 1.92 7.25 -9.24
N VAL A 374 2.59 6.15 -8.89
CA VAL A 374 3.14 5.20 -9.87
C VAL A 374 2.02 4.36 -10.47
N ASN A 375 1.89 4.40 -11.80
CA ASN A 375 1.00 3.50 -12.54
C ASN A 375 1.78 2.24 -12.95
N GLU A 376 1.22 1.07 -12.66
CA GLU A 376 1.85 -0.24 -12.94
C GLU A 376 2.24 -0.43 -14.41
N ARG A 377 1.33 -0.13 -15.34
CA ARG A 377 1.60 -0.29 -16.76
C ARG A 377 2.73 0.63 -17.21
N ALA A 378 2.74 1.87 -16.74
CA ALA A 378 3.79 2.84 -17.08
C ALA A 378 5.15 2.45 -16.48
N LEU A 379 5.17 1.94 -15.24
CA LEU A 379 6.40 1.47 -14.59
C LEU A 379 6.98 0.26 -15.32
N ILE A 380 6.18 -0.77 -15.59
CA ILE A 380 6.66 -1.99 -16.24
C ILE A 380 7.13 -1.70 -17.66
N GLN A 381 6.40 -0.88 -18.44
CA GLN A 381 6.82 -0.49 -19.79
C GLN A 381 8.16 0.25 -19.81
N GLU A 382 8.36 1.19 -18.88
CA GLU A 382 9.62 1.94 -18.81
C GLU A 382 10.77 1.02 -18.38
N ILE A 383 10.51 0.03 -17.52
CA ILE A 383 11.51 -0.95 -17.09
C ILE A 383 11.88 -1.89 -18.23
N GLU A 384 10.90 -2.49 -18.91
CA GLU A 384 11.10 -3.40 -20.05
C GLU A 384 11.96 -2.76 -21.14
N ARG A 385 11.83 -1.44 -21.35
CA ARG A 385 12.65 -0.68 -22.29
C ARG A 385 14.16 -0.72 -21.97
N TRP A 386 14.53 -0.85 -20.70
CA TRP A 386 15.93 -0.80 -20.25
C TRP A 386 16.52 -2.16 -19.91
N ILE A 387 15.72 -3.11 -19.39
CA ILE A 387 16.21 -4.44 -18.99
C ILE A 387 15.77 -5.59 -19.90
N GLY A 388 14.90 -5.34 -20.88
CA GLY A 388 14.26 -6.35 -21.74
C GLY A 388 13.08 -7.04 -21.03
N GLN A 389 12.28 -7.83 -21.75
CA GLN A 389 11.24 -8.67 -21.12
C GLN A 389 11.89 -9.69 -20.18
N ALA A 390 11.36 -9.81 -18.96
CA ALA A 390 11.75 -10.88 -18.06
C ALA A 390 11.49 -12.23 -18.75
N THR A 391 12.54 -13.02 -18.95
CA THR A 391 12.43 -14.34 -19.57
C THR A 391 11.53 -15.21 -18.67
N SER A 392 10.34 -15.56 -19.17
CA SER A 392 9.51 -16.62 -18.58
C SER A 392 10.30 -17.92 -18.57
N ALA A 393 10.94 -18.21 -17.44
CA ALA A 393 11.56 -19.50 -17.19
C ALA A 393 10.52 -20.46 -16.59
N ARG A 394 10.18 -21.47 -17.40
CA ARG A 394 9.58 -22.80 -17.10
C ARG A 394 8.06 -22.81 -16.93
N SER A 395 7.27 -23.45 -17.83
CA SER A 395 7.25 -24.86 -18.29
C SER A 395 6.90 -25.84 -17.17
#